data_AF-A0A1B9F6X3-F1
#
_entry.id   AF-A0A1B9F6X3-F1
#
_cell.length_a   1.000
_cell.length_b   1.000
_cell.length_c   1.000
_cell.angle_alpha   90.00
_cell.angle_beta   90.00
_cell.angle_gamma   90.00
#
_symmetry.space_group_name_H-M   'P 1'
#
loop_
_entity.id
_entity.type
_entity.pdbx_description
1 polymer ?
#
loop_
_entity_poly.entity_id
_entity_poly.type
_entity_poly.pdbx_seq_one_letter_code
_entity_poly.pdbx_strand_id
1 'polypeptide(L)'
;MKIQKKIVLFFVLLLTLMSVASGWAMTQEDLKVTIQKEGIDKAVVAALAEGMNPQEIVKAALNVEGLNPRTILVALCKAGVDTDTITKAAQSNNVGQMFVASACQECKKLDHLRVAIQKEGIDKAVVAALAEGMNPQEVVQTALSVEGLNPRAVILALYKAGVDHASVANAAKNNNIGQMILASARAQFLSKNGEGAQPYTPAPAQPYTPAAPVAPAPPIPGPAGGGFVPAEPYASPSTL
;
A
#
# COMPACT_ATOMS: atom_id res chain seq x y z
N MET A 1 6.89 -49.72 25.88
CA MET A 1 7.62 -49.06 24.76
C MET A 1 6.88 -47.85 24.14
N LYS A 2 5.98 -47.15 24.87
CA LYS A 2 5.25 -45.96 24.37
C LYS A 2 5.69 -44.62 24.98
N ILE A 3 6.50 -44.65 26.05
CA ILE A 3 6.91 -43.46 26.82
C ILE A 3 8.19 -42.82 26.24
N GLN A 4 9.08 -43.61 25.63
CA GLN A 4 10.32 -43.14 25.00
C GLN A 4 10.11 -42.27 23.74
N LYS A 5 9.02 -42.47 22.98
CA LYS A 5 8.72 -41.63 21.78
C LYS A 5 8.30 -40.20 22.12
N LYS A 6 7.73 -39.94 23.31
CA LYS A 6 7.27 -38.59 23.68
C LYS A 6 8.41 -37.69 24.15
N ILE A 7 9.46 -38.26 24.75
CA ILE A 7 10.62 -37.50 25.24
C ILE A 7 11.53 -37.08 24.08
N VAL A 8 11.70 -37.93 23.06
CA VAL A 8 12.46 -37.58 21.85
C VAL A 8 11.72 -36.54 21.01
N LEU A 9 10.38 -36.59 20.92
CA LEU A 9 9.60 -35.59 20.21
C LEU A 9 9.68 -34.20 20.88
N PHE A 10 9.74 -34.15 22.22
CA PHE A 10 9.88 -32.89 22.96
C PHE A 10 11.28 -32.27 22.82
N PHE A 11 12.34 -33.10 22.76
CA PHE A 11 13.71 -32.62 22.55
C PHE A 11 13.97 -32.13 21.12
N VAL A 12 13.34 -32.74 20.10
CA VAL A 12 13.42 -32.24 18.70
C VAL A 12 12.60 -30.96 18.51
N LEU A 13 11.49 -30.78 19.24
CA LEU A 13 10.70 -29.55 19.21
C LEU A 13 11.38 -28.39 19.97
N LEU A 14 12.23 -28.68 20.97
CA LEU A 14 12.99 -27.66 21.69
C LEU A 14 14.31 -27.28 21.00
N LEU A 15 14.91 -28.18 20.20
CA LEU A 15 16.17 -27.91 19.50
C LEU A 15 16.02 -27.06 18.22
N THR A 16 14.81 -26.93 17.65
CA THR A 16 14.58 -26.04 16.49
C THR A 16 14.30 -24.58 16.87
N LEU A 17 14.18 -24.27 18.17
CA LEU A 17 14.00 -22.91 18.69
C LEU A 17 15.32 -22.25 19.12
N MET A 18 16.46 -22.93 18.94
CA MET A 18 17.79 -22.46 19.37
C MET A 18 18.80 -22.38 18.21
N SER A 19 18.36 -22.02 17.01
CA SER A 19 19.20 -21.22 16.12
C SER A 19 19.06 -19.77 16.55
N VAL A 20 19.62 -19.47 17.72
CA VAL A 20 19.99 -18.12 18.11
C VAL A 20 21.08 -17.71 17.14
N ALA A 21 20.69 -17.34 15.93
CA ALA A 21 21.50 -16.46 15.13
C ALA A 21 21.70 -15.26 16.04
N SER A 22 22.91 -15.09 16.54
CA SER A 22 23.50 -13.78 16.79
C SER A 22 23.55 -13.03 15.44
N GLY A 23 22.36 -12.84 14.86
CA GLY A 23 22.11 -12.05 13.68
C GLY A 23 22.31 -10.62 14.14
N TRP A 24 23.45 -10.08 13.76
CA TRP A 24 23.74 -8.66 13.84
C TRP A 24 22.52 -7.96 13.26
N ALA A 25 21.78 -7.23 14.10
CA ALA A 25 20.67 -6.41 13.61
C ALA A 25 21.22 -5.51 12.51
N MET A 26 20.53 -5.46 11.37
CA MET A 26 20.90 -4.61 10.24
C MET A 26 21.33 -3.22 10.74
N THR A 27 22.53 -2.78 10.41
CA THR A 27 22.96 -1.43 10.79
C THR A 27 22.39 -0.40 9.82
N GLN A 28 22.45 0.89 10.18
CA GLN A 28 22.04 1.97 9.29
C GLN A 28 22.86 2.00 7.99
N GLU A 29 24.15 1.64 8.07
CA GLU A 29 25.03 1.57 6.90
C GLU A 29 24.67 0.37 6.01
N ASP A 30 24.35 -0.78 6.61
CA ASP A 30 23.90 -1.95 5.85
C ASP A 30 22.59 -1.65 5.11
N LEU A 31 21.65 -0.94 5.77
CA LEU A 31 20.42 -0.48 5.15
C LEU A 31 20.71 0.44 3.95
N LYS A 32 21.60 1.42 4.10
CA LYS A 32 22.00 2.31 3.01
C LYS A 32 22.62 1.56 1.83
N VAL A 33 23.52 0.62 2.08
CA VAL A 33 24.13 -0.21 1.03
C VAL A 33 23.06 -1.04 0.32
N THR A 34 22.11 -1.59 1.06
CA THR A 34 21.02 -2.40 0.51
C THR A 34 20.06 -1.56 -0.31
N ILE A 35 19.73 -0.34 0.13
CA ILE A 35 18.95 0.63 -0.64
C ILE A 35 19.60 0.91 -2.00
N GLN A 36 20.92 1.17 -2.01
CA GLN A 36 21.64 1.49 -3.25
C GLN A 36 21.72 0.28 -4.20
N LYS A 37 21.88 -0.93 -3.66
CA LYS A 37 22.05 -2.15 -4.43
C LYS A 37 20.73 -2.74 -4.94
N GLU A 38 19.70 -2.74 -4.09
CA GLU A 38 18.47 -3.51 -4.31
C GLU A 38 17.21 -2.65 -4.38
N GLY A 39 17.30 -1.38 -4.00
CA GLY A 39 16.19 -0.45 -3.92
C GLY A 39 15.52 -0.42 -2.54
N ILE A 40 14.81 0.67 -2.27
CA ILE A 40 14.20 0.96 -0.97
C ILE A 40 13.15 -0.07 -0.54
N ASP A 41 12.30 -0.55 -1.44
CA ASP A 41 11.23 -1.51 -1.10
C ASP A 41 11.80 -2.81 -0.51
N LYS A 42 12.86 -3.36 -1.12
CA LYS A 42 13.52 -4.58 -0.64
C LYS A 42 14.31 -4.34 0.65
N ALA A 43 15.02 -3.21 0.71
CA ALA A 43 15.83 -2.86 1.85
C ALA A 43 14.99 -2.66 3.12
N VAL A 44 13.80 -2.05 3.00
CA VAL A 44 12.87 -1.89 4.12
C VAL A 44 12.33 -3.24 4.62
N VAL A 45 11.96 -4.15 3.71
CA VAL A 45 11.50 -5.50 4.10
C VAL A 45 12.62 -6.27 4.81
N ALA A 46 13.85 -6.20 4.30
CA ALA A 46 15.02 -6.81 4.94
C ALA A 46 15.29 -6.23 6.34
N ALA A 47 15.27 -4.90 6.46
CA ALA A 47 15.49 -4.22 7.75
C ALA A 47 14.44 -4.61 8.80
N LEU A 48 13.16 -4.68 8.41
CA LEU A 48 12.08 -5.12 9.30
C LEU A 48 12.26 -6.59 9.71
N ALA A 49 12.66 -7.46 8.79
CA ALA A 49 12.92 -8.87 9.07
C ALA A 49 14.11 -9.07 10.03
N GLU A 50 15.09 -8.17 10.00
CA GLU A 50 16.23 -8.13 10.92
C GLU A 50 15.94 -7.36 12.23
N GLY A 51 14.69 -6.91 12.43
CA GLY A 51 14.22 -6.31 13.67
C GLY A 51 14.47 -4.80 13.80
N MET A 52 14.92 -4.12 12.74
CA MET A 52 15.01 -2.66 12.75
C MET A 52 13.61 -2.05 12.84
N ASN A 53 13.41 -1.13 13.78
CA ASN A 53 12.09 -0.52 13.94
C ASN A 53 11.82 0.54 12.84
N PRO A 54 10.55 0.84 12.51
CA PRO A 54 10.20 1.81 11.47
C PRO A 54 10.79 3.21 11.68
N GLN A 55 11.00 3.64 12.92
CA GLN A 55 11.56 4.97 13.21
C GLN A 55 13.03 5.07 12.82
N GLU A 56 13.81 4.02 13.10
CA GLU A 56 15.21 3.88 12.70
C GLU A 56 15.36 3.75 11.19
N ILE A 57 14.48 2.99 10.53
CA ILE A 57 14.45 2.86 9.07
C ILE A 57 14.24 4.22 8.42
N VAL A 58 13.23 5.00 8.88
CA VAL A 58 12.98 6.36 8.36
C VAL A 58 14.21 7.24 8.58
N LYS A 59 14.77 7.23 9.79
CA LYS A 59 15.95 8.04 10.12
C LYS A 59 17.13 7.73 9.21
N ALA A 60 17.44 6.46 9.02
CA ALA A 60 18.57 6.02 8.20
C ALA A 60 18.34 6.31 6.71
N ALA A 61 17.14 6.02 6.20
CA ALA A 61 16.80 6.21 4.79
C ALA A 61 16.75 7.69 4.39
N LEU A 62 16.39 8.60 5.31
CA LEU A 62 16.42 10.06 5.07
C LEU A 62 17.85 10.60 4.84
N ASN A 63 18.88 9.90 5.32
CA ASN A 63 20.28 10.27 5.10
C ASN A 63 20.85 9.71 3.78
N VAL A 64 20.04 9.02 2.98
CA VAL A 64 20.46 8.51 1.68
C VAL A 64 20.15 9.55 0.61
N GLU A 65 21.19 9.96 -0.12
CA GLU A 65 21.08 10.97 -1.16
C GLU A 65 20.08 10.55 -2.26
N GLY A 66 19.21 11.49 -2.65
CA GLY A 66 18.20 11.28 -3.69
C GLY A 66 16.93 10.55 -3.24
N LEU A 67 16.82 10.10 -1.99
CA LEU A 67 15.60 9.49 -1.47
C LEU A 67 14.59 10.54 -1.01
N ASN A 68 13.36 10.43 -1.51
CA ASN A 68 12.25 11.28 -1.09
C ASN A 68 11.56 10.68 0.17
N PRO A 69 11.24 11.49 1.20
CA PRO A 69 10.53 11.02 2.40
C PRO A 69 9.26 10.22 2.09
N ARG A 70 8.46 10.64 1.10
CA ARG A 70 7.26 9.93 0.65
C ARG A 70 7.57 8.49 0.24
N THR A 71 8.64 8.28 -0.53
CA THR A 71 9.03 6.96 -1.03
C THR A 71 9.39 6.02 0.12
N ILE A 72 10.06 6.54 1.15
CA ILE A 72 10.41 5.76 2.35
C ILE A 72 9.16 5.31 3.10
N LEU A 73 8.19 6.23 3.31
CA LEU A 73 6.94 5.91 4.02
C LEU A 73 6.08 4.92 3.22
N VAL A 74 6.01 5.06 1.89
CA VAL A 74 5.32 4.10 1.01
C VAL A 74 5.98 2.72 1.06
N ALA A 75 7.32 2.65 1.11
CA ALA A 75 8.03 1.38 1.23
C ALA A 75 7.71 0.65 2.54
N LEU A 76 7.66 1.37 3.67
CA LEU A 76 7.20 0.81 4.96
C LEU A 76 5.78 0.26 4.86
N CYS A 77 4.93 0.97 4.13
CA CYS A 77 3.55 0.56 3.94
C CYS A 77 3.40 -0.71 3.10
N LYS A 78 4.14 -0.79 1.99
CA LYS A 78 4.24 -2.00 1.19
C LYS A 78 4.76 -3.18 2.01
N ALA A 79 5.69 -2.92 2.93
CA ALA A 79 6.20 -3.91 3.87
C ALA A 79 5.20 -4.30 4.97
N GLY A 80 4.01 -3.70 5.01
CA GLY A 80 2.93 -4.06 5.93
C GLY A 80 2.97 -3.34 7.28
N VAL A 81 3.79 -2.29 7.42
CA VAL A 81 3.77 -1.44 8.61
C VAL A 81 2.47 -0.64 8.64
N ASP A 82 1.79 -0.61 9.77
CA ASP A 82 0.51 0.08 9.92
C ASP A 82 0.65 1.60 9.83
N THR A 83 -0.43 2.25 9.42
CA THR A 83 -0.46 3.70 9.15
C THR A 83 -0.13 4.53 10.40
N ASP A 84 -0.51 4.09 11.60
CA ASP A 84 -0.23 4.83 12.83
C ASP A 84 1.26 4.76 13.18
N THR A 85 1.88 3.59 13.01
CA THR A 85 3.32 3.40 13.21
C THR A 85 4.13 4.20 12.19
N ILE A 86 3.72 4.21 10.91
CA ILE A 86 4.35 5.05 9.87
C ILE A 86 4.23 6.54 10.23
N THR A 87 3.06 6.97 10.69
CA THR A 87 2.81 8.37 11.08
C THR A 87 3.71 8.78 12.25
N LYS A 88 3.80 7.94 13.29
CA LYS A 88 4.70 8.17 14.43
C LYS A 88 6.17 8.22 14.00
N ALA A 89 6.61 7.29 13.15
CA ALA A 89 7.98 7.26 12.64
C ALA A 89 8.33 8.51 11.82
N ALA A 90 7.40 8.98 11.00
CA ALA A 90 7.54 10.20 10.23
C ALA A 90 7.65 11.44 11.14
N GLN A 91 6.76 11.56 12.14
CA GLN A 91 6.76 12.68 13.09
C GLN A 91 8.04 12.73 13.93
N SER A 92 8.50 11.60 14.46
CA SER A 92 9.76 11.51 15.22
C SER A 92 11.00 11.93 14.42
N ASN A 93 10.91 11.90 13.09
CA ASN A 93 11.98 12.28 12.18
C ASN A 93 11.71 13.62 11.45
N ASN A 94 10.75 14.41 11.93
CA ASN A 94 10.38 15.73 11.36
C ASN A 94 10.00 15.69 9.87
N VAL A 95 9.42 14.58 9.40
CA VAL A 95 8.89 14.49 8.03
C VAL A 95 7.59 15.29 7.95
N GLY A 96 7.52 16.21 6.99
CA GLY A 96 6.38 17.11 6.82
C GLY A 96 5.04 16.38 6.60
N GLN A 97 3.96 16.90 7.19
CA GLN A 97 2.63 16.29 7.15
C GLN A 97 2.10 16.03 5.74
N MET A 98 2.49 16.84 4.76
CA MET A 98 2.11 16.64 3.36
C MET A 98 2.62 15.29 2.82
N PHE A 99 3.84 14.89 3.16
CA PHE A 99 4.41 13.60 2.74
C PHE A 99 3.72 12.42 3.45
N VAL A 100 3.41 12.60 4.73
CA VAL A 100 2.68 11.60 5.53
C VAL A 100 1.30 11.36 4.93
N ALA A 101 0.50 12.42 4.75
CA ALA A 101 -0.84 12.30 4.18
C ALA A 101 -0.84 11.62 2.81
N SER A 102 0.12 11.96 1.94
CA SER A 102 0.26 11.35 0.62
C SER A 102 0.63 9.86 0.70
N ALA A 103 1.56 9.48 1.59
CA ALA A 103 1.93 8.08 1.79
C ALA A 103 0.79 7.26 2.41
N CYS A 104 0.08 7.82 3.40
CA CYS A 104 -1.09 7.18 4.02
C CYS A 104 -2.23 6.94 3.01
N GLN A 105 -2.37 7.79 2.00
CA GLN A 105 -3.36 7.55 0.95
C GLN A 105 -3.00 6.30 0.11
N GLU A 106 -1.72 6.11 -0.23
CA GLU A 106 -1.27 4.89 -0.90
C GLU A 106 -1.43 3.66 0.00
N CYS A 107 -1.15 3.79 1.30
CA CYS A 107 -1.41 2.72 2.27
C CYS A 107 -2.83 2.20 2.27
N LYS A 108 -3.80 3.12 2.30
CA LYS A 108 -5.22 2.76 2.30
C LYS A 108 -5.60 1.92 1.09
N LYS A 109 -5.04 2.23 -0.09
CA LYS A 109 -5.28 1.42 -1.30
C LYS A 109 -4.76 -0.01 -1.15
N LEU A 110 -3.55 -0.16 -0.59
CA LEU A 110 -2.94 -1.47 -0.35
C LEU A 110 -3.74 -2.28 0.67
N ASP A 111 -4.18 -1.64 1.76
CA ASP A 111 -4.99 -2.28 2.80
C ASP A 111 -6.38 -2.66 2.30
N HIS A 112 -7.02 -1.79 1.51
CA HIS A 112 -8.29 -2.10 0.85
C HIS A 112 -8.18 -3.35 -0.02
N LEU A 113 -7.10 -3.48 -0.82
CA LEU A 113 -6.85 -4.68 -1.61
C LEU A 113 -6.69 -5.91 -0.72
N ARG A 114 -5.87 -5.84 0.35
CA ARG A 114 -5.68 -6.98 1.28
C ARG A 114 -6.99 -7.43 1.91
N VAL A 115 -7.79 -6.49 2.41
CA VAL A 115 -9.10 -6.77 3.01
C VAL A 115 -10.07 -7.34 1.99
N ALA A 116 -10.10 -6.78 0.77
CA ALA A 116 -10.94 -7.28 -0.32
C ALA A 116 -10.54 -8.70 -0.74
N ILE A 117 -9.25 -9.03 -0.79
CA ILE A 117 -8.78 -10.39 -1.09
C ILE A 117 -9.34 -11.39 -0.07
N GLN A 118 -9.27 -11.06 1.22
CA GLN A 118 -9.74 -11.94 2.29
C GLN A 118 -11.27 -12.08 2.30
N LYS A 119 -11.99 -10.99 2.03
CA LYS A 119 -13.46 -10.93 2.14
C LYS A 119 -14.18 -11.42 0.89
N GLU A 120 -13.68 -11.07 -0.28
CA GLU A 120 -14.40 -11.20 -1.56
C GLU A 120 -13.70 -12.14 -2.55
N GLY A 121 -12.44 -12.49 -2.28
CA GLY A 121 -11.59 -13.29 -3.14
C GLY A 121 -10.78 -12.46 -4.14
N ILE A 122 -9.69 -13.05 -4.61
CA ILE A 122 -8.67 -12.37 -5.43
C ILE A 122 -9.22 -11.78 -6.74
N ASP A 123 -10.15 -12.47 -7.42
CA ASP A 123 -10.67 -12.01 -8.72
C ASP A 123 -11.39 -10.66 -8.58
N LYS A 124 -12.26 -10.49 -7.57
CA LYS A 124 -13.00 -9.24 -7.34
C LYS A 124 -12.09 -8.14 -6.80
N ALA A 125 -11.21 -8.50 -5.87
CA ALA A 125 -10.28 -7.56 -5.24
C ALA A 125 -9.33 -6.93 -6.25
N VAL A 126 -8.84 -7.70 -7.22
CA VAL A 126 -7.98 -7.19 -8.30
C VAL A 126 -8.72 -6.20 -9.20
N VAL A 127 -9.97 -6.49 -9.58
CA VAL A 127 -10.77 -5.56 -10.40
C VAL A 127 -11.02 -4.25 -9.68
N ALA A 128 -11.41 -4.31 -8.40
CA ALA A 128 -11.61 -3.12 -7.57
C ALA A 128 -10.31 -2.31 -7.43
N ALA A 129 -9.18 -2.98 -7.17
CA ALA A 129 -7.88 -2.32 -7.04
C ALA A 129 -7.45 -1.58 -8.33
N LEU A 130 -7.63 -2.21 -9.49
CA LEU A 130 -7.34 -1.59 -10.78
C LEU A 130 -8.28 -0.39 -11.04
N ALA A 131 -9.55 -0.48 -10.65
CA ALA A 131 -10.50 0.63 -10.75
C ALA A 131 -10.13 1.82 -9.82
N GLU A 132 -9.49 1.55 -8.69
CA GLU A 132 -8.90 2.57 -7.80
C GLU A 132 -7.54 3.12 -8.29
N GLY A 133 -7.10 2.66 -9.45
CA GLY A 133 -5.90 3.13 -10.13
C GLY A 133 -4.59 2.50 -9.64
N MET A 134 -4.63 1.37 -8.92
CA MET A 134 -3.41 0.59 -8.70
C MET A 134 -2.92 0.03 -10.02
N ASN A 135 -1.60 0.04 -10.23
CA ASN A 135 -1.02 -0.60 -11.40
C ASN A 135 -0.84 -2.12 -11.17
N PRO A 136 -0.71 -2.93 -12.24
CA PRO A 136 -0.59 -4.38 -12.10
C PRO A 136 0.58 -4.85 -11.24
N GLN A 137 1.68 -4.09 -11.22
CA GLN A 137 2.85 -4.43 -10.40
C GLN A 137 2.55 -4.29 -8.90
N GLU A 138 1.91 -3.19 -8.51
CA GLU A 138 1.46 -2.94 -7.13
C GLU A 138 0.45 -3.99 -6.68
N VAL A 139 -0.50 -4.35 -7.55
CA VAL A 139 -1.47 -5.41 -7.26
C VAL A 139 -0.77 -6.74 -6.98
N VAL A 140 0.19 -7.15 -7.82
CA VAL A 140 0.93 -8.40 -7.60
C VAL A 140 1.71 -8.34 -6.30
N GLN A 141 2.49 -7.29 -6.07
CA GLN A 141 3.33 -7.16 -4.88
C GLN A 141 2.49 -7.21 -3.60
N THR A 142 1.37 -6.50 -3.58
CA THR A 142 0.47 -6.44 -2.43
C THR A 142 -0.24 -7.76 -2.21
N ALA A 143 -0.76 -8.37 -3.27
CA ALA A 143 -1.45 -9.65 -3.17
C ALA A 143 -0.51 -10.75 -2.66
N LEU A 144 0.75 -10.77 -3.11
CA LEU A 144 1.76 -11.74 -2.63
C LEU A 144 2.14 -11.55 -1.16
N SER A 145 1.89 -10.38 -0.57
CA SER A 145 2.06 -10.16 0.87
C SER A 145 0.94 -10.79 1.72
N VAL A 146 -0.16 -11.24 1.10
CA VAL A 146 -1.25 -11.94 1.80
C VAL A 146 -0.86 -13.40 2.00
N GLU A 147 -0.83 -13.83 3.27
CA GLU A 147 -0.46 -15.20 3.64
C GLU A 147 -1.35 -16.25 2.94
N GLY A 148 -0.71 -17.30 2.42
CA GLY A 148 -1.40 -18.40 1.74
C GLY A 148 -1.87 -18.10 0.32
N LEU A 149 -1.64 -16.90 -0.21
CA LEU A 149 -2.07 -16.55 -1.56
C LEU A 149 -1.16 -17.18 -2.62
N ASN A 150 -1.76 -17.87 -3.60
CA ASN A 150 -1.02 -18.52 -4.68
C ASN A 150 -0.65 -17.49 -5.77
N PRO A 151 0.64 -17.31 -6.14
CA PRO A 151 1.04 -16.39 -7.21
C PRO A 151 0.33 -16.63 -8.55
N ARG A 152 0.02 -17.89 -8.88
CA ARG A 152 -0.73 -18.24 -10.09
C ARG A 152 -2.14 -17.65 -10.08
N ALA A 153 -2.80 -17.64 -8.92
CA ALA A 153 -4.15 -17.11 -8.78
C ALA A 153 -4.18 -15.59 -8.98
N VAL A 154 -3.17 -14.88 -8.47
CA VAL A 154 -3.01 -13.43 -8.67
C VAL A 154 -2.84 -13.09 -10.16
N ILE A 155 -1.96 -13.81 -10.85
CA ILE A 155 -1.71 -13.59 -12.28
C ILE A 155 -2.95 -13.93 -13.12
N LEU A 156 -3.65 -15.01 -12.78
CA LEU A 156 -4.91 -15.34 -13.44
C LEU A 156 -5.98 -14.26 -13.22
N ALA A 157 -6.07 -13.70 -12.01
CA ALA A 157 -7.00 -12.62 -11.68
C ALA A 157 -6.70 -11.34 -12.50
N LEU A 158 -5.43 -10.99 -12.70
CA LEU A 158 -5.06 -9.87 -13.58
C LEU A 158 -5.51 -10.09 -15.03
N TYR A 159 -5.32 -11.29 -15.57
CA TYR A 159 -5.82 -11.59 -16.92
C TYR A 159 -7.35 -11.51 -16.99
N LYS A 160 -8.06 -12.05 -15.99
CA LYS A 160 -9.52 -11.93 -15.90
C LYS A 160 -9.99 -10.48 -15.79
N ALA A 161 -9.20 -9.62 -15.15
CA ALA A 161 -9.48 -8.20 -15.03
C ALA A 161 -9.14 -7.41 -16.31
N GLY A 162 -8.63 -8.06 -17.35
CA GLY A 162 -8.34 -7.43 -18.64
C GLY A 162 -6.97 -6.80 -18.77
N VAL A 163 -6.07 -6.98 -17.80
CA VAL A 163 -4.74 -6.40 -17.88
C VAL A 163 -4.00 -6.99 -19.08
N ASP A 164 -3.33 -6.13 -19.85
CA ASP A 164 -2.60 -6.54 -21.04
C ASP A 164 -1.43 -7.49 -20.71
N HIS A 165 -1.09 -8.36 -21.65
CA HIS A 165 -0.09 -9.40 -21.44
C HIS A 165 1.31 -8.86 -21.09
N ALA A 166 1.70 -7.70 -21.63
CA ALA A 166 3.02 -7.13 -21.40
C ALA A 166 3.12 -6.59 -19.96
N SER A 167 2.08 -5.90 -19.49
CA SER A 167 1.98 -5.42 -18.11
C SER A 167 1.95 -6.58 -17.11
N VAL A 168 1.19 -7.65 -17.38
CA VAL A 168 1.19 -8.84 -16.51
C VAL A 168 2.57 -9.52 -16.50
N ALA A 169 3.23 -9.63 -17.65
CA ALA A 169 4.57 -10.22 -17.74
C ALA A 169 5.63 -9.39 -16.99
N ASN A 170 5.57 -8.06 -17.10
CA ASN A 170 6.44 -7.15 -16.37
C ASN A 170 6.20 -7.23 -14.86
N ALA A 171 4.94 -7.22 -14.42
CA ALA A 171 4.57 -7.39 -13.02
C ALA A 171 5.06 -8.73 -12.46
N ALA A 172 4.92 -9.82 -13.22
CA ALA A 172 5.41 -11.15 -12.85
C ALA A 172 6.94 -11.16 -12.69
N LYS A 173 7.67 -10.61 -13.68
CA LYS A 173 9.13 -10.52 -13.66
C LYS A 173 9.65 -9.72 -12.46
N ASN A 174 9.05 -8.55 -12.22
CA ASN A 174 9.48 -7.64 -11.13
C ASN A 174 9.22 -8.23 -9.75
N ASN A 175 8.26 -9.16 -9.63
CA ASN A 175 7.96 -9.88 -8.39
C ASN A 175 8.54 -11.31 -8.37
N ASN A 176 9.52 -11.62 -9.24
CA ASN A 176 10.19 -12.92 -9.31
C ASN A 176 9.25 -14.13 -9.49
N ILE A 177 8.09 -13.92 -10.14
CA ILE A 177 7.17 -15.00 -10.48
C ILE A 177 7.73 -15.76 -11.68
N GLY A 178 7.98 -17.06 -11.50
CA GLY A 178 8.56 -17.91 -12.53
C GLY A 178 7.72 -18.00 -13.81
N GLN A 179 8.40 -18.13 -14.96
CA GLN A 179 7.75 -18.19 -16.28
C GLN A 179 6.72 -19.31 -16.41
N MET A 180 6.93 -20.44 -15.72
CA MET A 180 5.99 -21.56 -15.70
C MET A 180 4.65 -21.16 -15.05
N ILE A 181 4.67 -20.35 -13.98
CA ILE A 181 3.46 -19.85 -13.33
C ILE A 181 2.72 -18.89 -14.27
N LEU A 182 3.45 -17.97 -14.92
CA LEU A 182 2.88 -17.04 -15.88
C LEU A 182 2.23 -17.77 -17.07
N ALA A 183 2.93 -18.73 -17.66
CA ALA A 183 2.44 -19.53 -18.79
C ALA A 183 1.21 -20.37 -18.40
N SER A 184 1.23 -21.03 -17.24
CA SER A 184 0.11 -21.84 -16.77
C SER A 184 -1.13 -21.03 -16.40
N ALA A 185 -0.97 -19.82 -15.85
CA ALA A 185 -2.07 -18.89 -15.62
C ALA A 185 -2.67 -18.40 -16.95
N ARG A 186 -1.82 -18.03 -17.91
CA ARG A 186 -2.26 -17.60 -19.25
C ARG A 186 -3.00 -18.71 -20.00
N ALA A 187 -2.46 -19.93 -20.03
CA ALA A 187 -3.11 -21.07 -20.66
C ALA A 187 -4.50 -21.34 -20.04
N GLN A 188 -4.61 -21.23 -18.72
CA GLN A 188 -5.89 -21.38 -18.02
C GLN A 188 -6.89 -20.28 -18.37
N PHE A 189 -6.43 -19.04 -18.55
CA PHE A 189 -7.28 -17.93 -19.00
C PHE A 189 -7.79 -18.17 -20.43
N LEU A 190 -6.89 -18.49 -21.37
CA LEU A 190 -7.24 -18.73 -22.77
C LEU A 190 -8.16 -19.94 -22.95
N SER A 191 -7.95 -21.01 -22.19
CA SER A 191 -8.81 -22.20 -22.23
C SER A 191 -10.26 -21.90 -21.85
N LYS A 192 -10.50 -20.88 -20.99
CA LYS A 192 -11.86 -20.52 -20.55
C LYS A 192 -12.51 -19.44 -21.41
N ASN A 193 -11.71 -18.58 -22.04
CA ASN A 193 -12.21 -17.40 -22.77
C ASN A 193 -11.99 -17.47 -24.29
N GLY A 194 -11.38 -18.55 -24.80
CA GLY A 194 -11.00 -18.72 -26.20
C GLY A 194 -9.67 -18.06 -26.56
N GLU A 195 -9.00 -18.53 -27.62
CA GLU A 195 -7.71 -17.97 -28.11
C GLU A 195 -7.82 -16.50 -28.55
N GLY A 196 -9.04 -16.00 -28.79
CA GLY A 196 -9.32 -14.62 -29.17
C GLY A 196 -9.67 -13.66 -28.03
N ALA A 197 -9.54 -14.08 -26.76
CA ALA A 197 -9.84 -13.24 -25.60
C ALA A 197 -8.91 -12.00 -25.57
N GLN A 198 -9.38 -10.89 -26.14
CA GLN A 198 -8.69 -9.61 -26.07
C GLN A 198 -8.69 -9.12 -24.61
N PRO A 199 -7.60 -8.50 -24.12
CA PRO A 199 -7.59 -7.86 -22.81
C PRO A 199 -8.73 -6.83 -22.75
N TYR A 200 -9.56 -6.91 -21.70
CA TYR A 200 -10.57 -5.89 -21.44
C TYR A 200 -9.83 -4.56 -21.23
N THR A 201 -10.03 -3.64 -22.17
CA THR A 201 -9.58 -2.27 -22.03
C THR A 201 -10.62 -1.57 -21.16
N PRO A 202 -10.32 -1.26 -19.88
CA PRO A 202 -11.22 -0.42 -19.12
C PRO A 202 -11.39 0.90 -19.88
N ALA A 203 -12.62 1.35 -20.04
CA ALA A 203 -12.89 2.68 -20.59
C ALA A 203 -11.99 3.67 -19.86
N PRO A 204 -11.27 4.57 -20.57
CA PRO A 204 -10.33 5.47 -19.94
C PRO A 204 -11.04 6.20 -18.80
N ALA A 205 -10.51 6.07 -17.59
CA ALA A 205 -10.94 6.88 -16.47
C ALA A 205 -10.92 8.33 -16.95
N GLN A 206 -12.09 8.95 -17.02
CA GLN A 206 -12.20 10.34 -17.47
C GLN A 206 -11.23 11.15 -16.60
N PRO A 207 -10.34 11.96 -17.18
CA PRO A 207 -9.49 12.84 -16.40
C PRO A 207 -10.39 13.58 -15.43
N TYR A 208 -10.07 13.53 -14.14
CA TYR A 208 -10.69 14.42 -13.17
C TYR A 208 -10.52 15.83 -13.72
N THR A 209 -11.58 16.38 -14.28
CA THR A 209 -11.62 17.79 -14.65
C THR A 209 -11.87 18.46 -13.32
N PRO A 210 -10.87 19.09 -12.67
CA PRO A 210 -11.15 19.88 -11.49
C PRO A 210 -12.27 20.83 -11.87
N ALA A 211 -13.33 20.87 -11.05
CA ALA A 211 -14.41 21.81 -11.23
C ALA A 211 -13.76 23.19 -11.43
N ALA A 212 -14.08 23.84 -12.55
CA ALA A 212 -13.58 25.17 -12.82
C ALA A 212 -13.81 26.03 -11.57
N PRO A 213 -12.84 26.84 -11.14
CA PRO A 213 -13.04 27.74 -10.03
C PRO A 213 -14.33 28.51 -10.30
N VAL A 214 -15.31 28.34 -9.41
CA VAL A 214 -16.57 29.06 -9.49
C VAL A 214 -16.18 30.53 -9.52
N ALA A 215 -16.48 31.20 -10.63
CA ALA A 215 -16.22 32.62 -10.76
C ALA A 215 -16.84 33.32 -9.54
N PRO A 216 -16.14 34.27 -8.89
CA PRO A 216 -16.70 35.00 -7.78
C PRO A 216 -18.04 35.57 -8.22
N ALA A 217 -19.09 35.28 -7.44
CA ALA A 217 -20.43 35.76 -7.70
C ALA A 217 -20.37 37.29 -7.93
N PRO A 218 -21.08 37.83 -8.94
CA PRO A 218 -21.13 39.26 -9.14
C PRO A 218 -21.58 39.94 -7.83
N PRO A 219 -20.98 41.08 -7.46
CA PRO A 219 -21.35 41.79 -6.25
C PRO A 219 -22.86 42.05 -6.26
N ILE A 220 -23.52 41.63 -5.19
CA ILE A 220 -24.93 41.93 -4.95
C ILE A 220 -25.07 43.46 -4.99
N PRO A 221 -25.93 44.02 -5.85
CA PRO A 221 -26.20 45.45 -5.84
C PRO A 221 -26.70 45.84 -4.44
N GLY A 222 -25.89 46.62 -3.73
CA GLY A 222 -26.27 47.15 -2.42
C GLY A 222 -27.52 48.04 -2.57
N PRO A 223 -28.46 47.98 -1.62
CA PRO A 223 -29.59 48.89 -1.62
C PRO A 223 -29.08 50.32 -1.41
N ALA A 224 -29.42 51.18 -2.36
CA ALA A 224 -29.20 52.61 -2.25
C ALA A 224 -30.04 53.17 -1.10
N GLY A 225 -29.36 53.77 -0.12
CA GLY A 225 -29.88 54.85 0.71
C GLY A 225 -30.98 54.49 1.73
N GLY A 226 -30.69 54.75 3.00
CA GLY A 226 -31.76 55.01 3.96
C GLY A 226 -31.39 54.75 5.42
N GLY A 227 -31.20 55.85 6.17
CA GLY A 227 -31.62 55.93 7.56
C GLY A 227 -30.74 55.25 8.61
N PHE A 228 -29.86 56.05 9.23
CA PHE A 228 -29.35 55.78 10.56
C PHE A 228 -30.53 55.83 11.55
N VAL A 229 -30.88 54.72 12.20
CA VAL A 229 -31.74 54.70 13.38
C VAL A 229 -30.92 54.19 14.56
N PRO A 230 -30.76 54.96 15.64
CA PRO A 230 -30.03 54.52 16.82
C PRO A 230 -30.79 53.40 17.55
N ALA A 231 -30.03 52.42 18.04
CA ALA A 231 -30.53 51.24 18.73
C ALA A 231 -31.21 51.57 20.06
N GLU A 232 -32.42 51.03 20.27
CA GLU A 232 -33.04 50.95 21.59
C GLU A 232 -32.46 49.76 22.38
N PRO A 233 -32.10 49.93 23.66
CA PRO A 233 -31.61 48.83 24.49
C PRO A 233 -32.78 47.99 25.03
N TYR A 234 -32.73 46.69 24.74
CA TYR A 234 -33.66 45.70 25.29
C TYR A 234 -33.47 45.54 26.81
N ALA A 235 -34.52 45.86 27.57
CA ALA A 235 -34.68 45.47 28.96
C ALA A 235 -35.35 44.08 29.04
N SER A 236 -34.71 43.14 29.72
CA SER A 236 -35.24 41.80 30.00
C SER A 236 -36.30 41.84 31.11
N PRO A 237 -37.44 41.15 30.98
CA PRO A 237 -38.32 40.91 32.12
C PRO A 237 -37.82 39.73 32.94
N SER A 238 -37.51 39.97 34.22
CA SER A 238 -37.37 38.95 35.25
C SER A 238 -38.75 38.44 35.67
N THR A 239 -38.99 37.14 35.56
CA THR A 239 -40.14 36.48 36.18
C THR A 239 -39.76 35.94 37.55
N LEU A 240 -40.54 36.35 38.55
CA LEU A 240 -40.70 35.71 39.86
C LEU A 240 -41.37 34.33 39.71
#